data_AF-A0A369RGH6-F1
#
_entry.id   AF-A0A369RGH6-F1
#
_cell.length_a   1.000
_cell.length_b   1.000
_cell.length_c   1.000
_cell.angle_alpha   90.00
_cell.angle_beta   90.00
_cell.angle_gamma   90.00
#
_symmetry.space_group_name_H-M   'P 1'
#
loop_
_entity.id
_entity.type
_entity.pdbx_description
1 polymer ?
#
loop_
_entity_poly.entity_id
_entity_poly.type
_entity_poly.pdbx_seq_one_letter_code
_entity_poly.pdbx_strand_id
1 'polypeptide(L)'
;MGSFLETVMWIGRTGAPWRALPVEYGKWSSVHKRFIRWARSGVWQMIFNTLAVDEDTEWLMIDSTIIRAHQHAVGARKKYGVQEQELGRSKGGFSSKLHAVCDALG
;
A
#
# COMPACT_ATOMS: atom_id res chain seq x y z
N MET A 1 -15.43 6.01 11.41
CA MET A 1 -15.14 5.38 10.11
C MET A 1 -14.31 6.39 9.33
N GLY A 2 -13.02 6.11 9.11
CA GLY A 2 -12.19 6.98 8.28
C GLY A 2 -12.75 7.09 6.86
N SER A 3 -12.52 8.22 6.19
CA SER A 3 -12.95 8.39 4.80
C SER A 3 -12.21 7.40 3.89
N PHE A 4 -12.78 7.08 2.72
CA PHE A 4 -12.11 6.16 1.79
C PHE A 4 -10.71 6.64 1.39
N LEU A 5 -10.52 7.96 1.22
CA LEU A 5 -9.21 8.53 0.87
C LEU A 5 -8.23 8.45 2.04
N GLU A 6 -8.66 8.73 3.28
CA GLU A 6 -7.84 8.53 4.48
C GLU A 6 -7.35 7.09 4.59
N THR A 7 -8.22 6.12 4.35
CA THR A 7 -7.86 4.70 4.34
C THR A 7 -6.79 4.39 3.28
N VAL A 8 -6.94 4.92 2.07
CA VAL A 8 -5.95 4.72 0.99
C VAL A 8 -4.63 5.40 1.34
N MET A 9 -4.65 6.59 1.94
CA MET A 9 -3.46 7.29 2.39
C MET A 9 -2.73 6.53 3.50
N TRP A 10 -3.46 5.91 4.44
CA TRP A 10 -2.85 5.07 5.47
C TRP A 10 -2.10 3.88 4.86
N ILE A 11 -2.70 3.20 3.88
CA ILE A 11 -2.04 2.11 3.15
C ILE A 11 -0.80 2.63 2.39
N GLY A 12 -0.93 3.77 1.71
CA GLY A 12 0.17 4.39 0.97
C GLY A 12 1.35 4.80 1.88
N ARG A 13 1.05 5.37 3.05
CA ARG A 13 2.03 5.81 4.04
C ARG A 13 2.74 4.65 4.72
N THR A 14 2.01 3.58 5.07
CA THR A 14 2.57 2.46 5.85
C THR A 14 3.18 1.36 4.97
N GLY A 15 2.76 1.26 3.70
CA GLY A 15 3.09 0.13 2.84
C GLY A 15 2.50 -1.20 3.33
N ALA A 16 1.60 -1.17 4.32
CA ALA A 16 1.03 -2.37 4.91
C ALA A 16 0.21 -3.15 3.87
N PRO A 17 0.20 -4.50 3.94
CA PRO A 17 -0.66 -5.28 3.07
C PRO A 17 -2.13 -4.94 3.34
N TRP A 18 -2.95 -4.88 2.28
CA TRP A 18 -4.39 -4.54 2.41
C TRP A 18 -5.12 -5.35 3.50
N ARG A 19 -4.74 -6.61 3.72
CA ARG A 19 -5.36 -7.47 4.74
C ARG A 19 -5.08 -7.05 6.18
N ALA A 20 -4.02 -6.28 6.41
CA ALA A 20 -3.65 -5.72 7.70
C ALA A 20 -4.34 -4.37 7.96
N LEU A 21 -5.28 -3.95 7.12
CA LEU A 21 -6.01 -2.71 7.32
C LEU A 21 -6.78 -2.75 8.65
N PRO A 22 -6.57 -1.77 9.55
CA PRO A 22 -7.28 -1.69 10.82
C PRO A 22 -8.79 -1.53 10.63
N VAL A 23 -9.56 -2.04 11.59
CA VAL A 23 -11.02 -2.18 11.47
C VAL A 23 -11.72 -0.82 11.43
N GLU A 24 -11.14 0.20 12.06
CA GLU A 24 -11.58 1.60 12.09
C GLU A 24 -11.61 2.28 10.71
N TYR A 25 -10.81 1.76 9.76
CA TYR A 25 -10.77 2.20 8.36
C TYR A 25 -11.74 1.42 7.45
N GLY A 26 -12.49 0.48 8.02
CA GLY A 26 -13.48 -0.33 7.35
C GLY A 26 -12.97 -1.66 6.79
N LYS A 27 -13.86 -2.38 6.11
CA LYS A 27 -13.55 -3.72 5.58
C LYS A 27 -12.55 -3.64 4.43
N TRP A 28 -11.35 -4.20 4.63
CA TRP A 28 -10.26 -4.19 3.65
C TRP A 28 -10.68 -4.59 2.23
N SER A 29 -11.52 -5.62 2.10
CA SER A 29 -11.93 -6.14 0.79
C SER A 29 -12.77 -5.13 0.01
N SER A 30 -13.57 -4.31 0.70
CA SER A 30 -14.43 -3.31 0.08
C SER A 30 -13.61 -2.11 -0.36
N VAL A 31 -12.69 -1.66 0.49
CA VAL A 31 -11.75 -0.58 0.19
C VAL A 31 -10.87 -0.96 -1.01
N HIS A 32 -10.24 -2.13 -0.98
CA HIS A 32 -9.39 -2.62 -2.08
C HIS A 32 -10.17 -2.72 -3.41
N LYS A 33 -11.40 -3.23 -3.39
CA LYS A 33 -12.26 -3.27 -4.60
C LYS A 33 -12.53 -1.88 -5.17
N ARG A 34 -12.81 -0.89 -4.31
CA ARG A 34 -13.03 0.50 -4.74
C ARG A 34 -11.74 1.12 -5.27
N PHE A 35 -10.60 0.90 -4.60
CA PHE A 35 -9.29 1.35 -5.06
C PHE A 35 -8.97 0.85 -6.47
N ILE A 36 -9.16 -0.45 -6.72
CA ILE A 36 -8.93 -1.05 -8.05
C ILE A 36 -9.93 -0.50 -9.07
N ARG A 37 -11.19 -0.26 -8.70
CA ARG A 37 -12.17 0.36 -9.61
C ARG A 37 -11.71 1.75 -10.05
N TRP A 38 -11.25 2.58 -9.12
CA TRP A 38 -10.73 3.92 -9.39
C TRP A 38 -9.46 3.89 -10.24
N ALA A 39 -8.57 2.94 -10.00
CA ALA A 39 -7.39 2.72 -10.84
C ALA A 39 -7.78 2.39 -12.28
N ARG A 40 -8.73 1.46 -12.46
CA ARG A 40 -9.21 1.07 -13.79
C ARG A 40 -9.98 2.16 -14.52
N SER A 41 -10.64 3.06 -13.79
CA SER A 41 -11.38 4.18 -14.36
C SER A 41 -10.54 5.45 -14.49
N GLY A 42 -9.24 5.42 -14.21
CA GLY A 42 -8.33 6.56 -14.35
C GLY A 42 -8.50 7.67 -13.30
N VAL A 43 -9.29 7.44 -12.24
CA VAL A 43 -9.58 8.48 -11.23
C VAL A 43 -8.31 8.88 -10.49
N TRP A 44 -7.40 7.93 -10.21
CA TRP A 44 -6.11 8.27 -9.58
C TRP A 44 -5.26 9.17 -10.47
N GLN A 45 -5.24 8.92 -11.78
CA GLN A 45 -4.51 9.76 -12.72
C GLN A 45 -5.11 11.16 -12.80
N MET A 46 -6.44 11.27 -12.82
CA MET A 46 -7.13 12.55 -12.80
C MET A 46 -6.77 13.35 -11.54
N ILE A 47 -6.86 12.74 -10.35
CA ILE A 47 -6.50 13.39 -9.08
C ILE A 47 -5.04 13.84 -9.11
N PHE A 48 -4.13 12.96 -9.53
CA PHE A 48 -2.71 13.29 -9.63
C PHE A 48 -2.46 14.49 -10.55
N ASN A 49 -3.05 14.48 -11.75
CA ASN A 49 -2.91 15.57 -12.70
C ASN A 49 -3.49 16.89 -12.16
N THR A 50 -4.61 16.85 -11.43
CA THR A 50 -5.18 18.06 -10.81
C THR A 50 -4.27 18.63 -9.73
N LEU A 51 -3.66 17.78 -8.90
CA LEU A 51 -2.76 18.22 -7.82
C LEU A 51 -1.40 18.70 -8.35
N ALA A 52 -0.89 18.07 -9.41
CA ALA A 52 0.38 18.43 -10.04
C ALA A 52 0.38 19.81 -10.73
N VAL A 53 -0.77 20.47 -10.90
CA VAL A 53 -0.86 21.79 -11.54
C VAL A 53 -0.34 22.92 -10.64
N ASP A 54 -0.38 22.73 -9.31
CA ASP A 54 -0.04 23.78 -8.32
C ASP A 54 1.22 23.43 -7.49
N GLU A 55 1.70 22.18 -7.58
CA GLU A 55 2.86 21.72 -6.83
C GLU A 55 4.16 21.89 -7.62
N ASP A 56 5.12 22.59 -7.01
CA ASP A 56 6.53 22.70 -7.44
C ASP A 56 7.21 21.31 -7.28
N THR A 57 6.82 20.38 -8.15
CA THR A 57 7.17 18.95 -8.12
C THR A 57 8.53 18.65 -8.74
N GLU A 58 9.29 19.68 -9.15
CA GLU A 58 10.61 19.54 -9.77
C GLU A 58 11.60 18.70 -8.95
N TRP A 59 11.36 18.52 -7.64
CA TRP A 59 12.37 17.99 -6.72
C TRP A 59 11.94 16.80 -5.85
N LEU A 60 10.76 16.20 -6.08
CA LEU A 60 10.33 15.00 -5.34
C LEU A 60 10.75 13.71 -6.06
N MET A 61 11.79 13.05 -5.53
CA MET A 61 12.23 11.75 -6.02
C MET A 61 11.60 10.62 -5.18
N ILE A 62 10.80 9.78 -5.82
CA ILE A 62 10.25 8.57 -5.20
C ILE A 62 10.92 7.35 -5.82
N ASP A 63 11.61 6.57 -5.00
CA ASP A 63 12.09 5.24 -5.38
C ASP A 63 11.41 4.16 -4.53
N SER A 64 11.26 2.97 -5.11
CA SER A 64 10.77 1.81 -4.37
C SER A 64 11.55 0.55 -4.72
N THR A 65 12.05 -0.13 -3.70
CA THR A 65 12.79 -1.39 -3.84
C THR A 65 11.99 -2.54 -3.23
N ILE A 66 11.98 -3.69 -3.92
CA ILE A 66 11.35 -4.92 -3.44
C ILE A 66 12.43 -5.86 -2.92
N ILE A 67 12.33 -6.23 -1.65
CA ILE A 67 13.25 -7.16 -0.99
C ILE A 67 12.55 -8.51 -0.84
N ARG A 68 13.15 -9.57 -1.38
CA ARG A 68 12.63 -10.93 -1.18
C ARG A 68 12.86 -11.38 0.26
N ALA A 69 11.81 -11.90 0.89
CA ALA A 69 11.87 -12.48 2.21
C ALA A 69 12.06 -14.00 2.10
N HIS A 70 12.88 -14.56 2.99
CA HIS A 70 13.01 -16.02 3.08
C HIS A 70 11.67 -16.65 3.46
N GLN A 71 11.37 -17.85 2.98
CA GLN A 71 10.07 -18.50 3.22
C GLN A 71 9.71 -18.69 4.71
N HIS A 72 10.70 -18.73 5.60
CA HIS A 72 10.51 -18.83 7.04
C HIS A 72 10.19 -17.48 7.72
N ALA A 73 10.38 -16.35 7.04
CA ALA A 73 10.08 -15.00 7.57
C ALA A 73 8.57 -14.72 7.72
N VAL A 74 7.72 -15.62 7.23
CA VAL A 74 6.25 -15.45 7.18
C VAL A 74 5.57 -15.99 8.45
N GLY A 75 6.32 -16.68 9.31
CA GLY A 75 5.80 -17.38 10.48
C GLY A 75 5.28 -18.79 10.16
N ALA A 76 5.14 -19.61 11.22
CA ALA A 76 4.68 -20.99 11.11
C ALA A 76 3.16 -21.07 10.86
N ARG A 77 2.73 -22.09 10.11
CA ARG A 77 1.29 -22.39 9.96
C ARG A 77 0.69 -22.79 11.33
N LYS A 78 -0.27 -22.02 11.83
CA LYS A 78 -1.08 -22.41 13.00
C LYS A 78 -2.03 -23.56 12.62
N LYS A 79 -2.08 -24.61 13.45
CA LYS A 79 -2.97 -25.78 13.28
C LYS A 79 -4.44 -25.45 13.61
N TYR A 80 -4.67 -24.47 14.48
CA TYR A 80 -5.98 -23.94 14.87
C TYR A 80 -5.88 -22.41 15.04
N GLY A 81 -6.92 -21.66 14.62
CA GLY A 81 -6.98 -20.19 14.72
C GLY A 81 -6.84 -19.45 13.38
N VAL A 82 -7.12 -18.14 13.38
CA VAL A 82 -6.98 -17.28 12.19
C VAL A 82 -5.50 -17.19 11.83
N GLN A 83 -5.16 -17.46 10.56
CA GLN A 83 -3.80 -17.27 10.05
C GLN A 83 -3.51 -15.77 9.93
N GLU A 84 -2.73 -15.25 10.88
CA GLU A 84 -2.06 -13.96 10.75
C GLU A 84 -0.67 -14.22 10.16
N GLN A 85 -0.58 -14.18 8.83
CA GLN A 85 0.72 -14.13 8.16
C GLN A 85 1.08 -12.67 7.96
N GLU A 86 2.23 -12.25 8.47
CA GLU A 86 2.69 -10.85 8.37
C GLU A 86 3.05 -10.45 6.93
N LEU A 87 3.49 -11.42 6.12
CA LEU A 87 3.90 -11.17 4.74
C LEU A 87 2.92 -11.74 3.71
N GLY A 88 2.51 -10.87 2.78
CA GLY A 88 1.71 -11.25 1.62
C GLY A 88 2.50 -12.07 0.59
N ARG A 89 1.79 -12.89 -0.19
CA ARG A 89 2.36 -13.74 -1.22
C ARG A 89 2.15 -13.11 -2.61
N SER A 90 3.24 -12.88 -3.35
CA SER A 90 3.21 -12.40 -4.74
C SER A 90 3.59 -13.52 -5.72
N LYS A 91 3.57 -13.25 -7.04
CA LYS A 91 4.09 -14.20 -8.05
C LYS A 91 5.58 -14.53 -7.84
N GLY A 92 6.36 -13.61 -7.26
CA GLY A 92 7.78 -13.79 -6.98
C GLY A 92 8.10 -14.45 -5.63
N GLY A 93 7.08 -14.90 -4.89
CA GLY A 93 7.22 -15.40 -3.52
C GLY A 93 6.92 -14.33 -2.47
N PHE A 94 7.48 -14.51 -1.27
CA PHE A 94 7.33 -13.57 -0.17
C PHE A 94 8.28 -12.39 -0.34
N SER A 95 7.77 -11.17 -0.14
CA SER A 95 8.54 -9.95 -0.35
C SER A 95 7.99 -8.81 0.47
N SER A 96 8.87 -7.89 0.87
CA SER A 96 8.53 -6.58 1.41
C SER A 96 8.82 -5.51 0.36
N LYS A 97 8.09 -4.39 0.41
CA LYS A 97 8.37 -3.22 -0.42
C LYS A 97 8.77 -2.07 0.49
N LEU A 98 9.93 -1.48 0.21
CA LEU A 98 10.41 -0.26 0.84
C LEU A 98 10.17 0.90 -0.13
N HIS A 99 9.62 2.00 0.38
CA HIS A 99 9.47 3.25 -0.36
C HIS A 99 10.37 4.30 0.28
N ALA A 100 11.18 4.98 -0.52
CA ALA A 100 11.99 6.12 -0.09
C ALA A 100 11.49 7.38 -0.80
N VAL A 101 11.39 8.46 -0.04
CA VAL A 101 11.05 9.80 -0.56
C VAL A 101 12.15 10.73 -0.08
N CYS A 102 12.83 11.37 -1.02
CA CYS A 102 13.83 12.39 -0.74
C CYS A 102 13.42 13.70 -1.41
N ASP A 103 13.74 14.81 -0.74
CA ASP A 103 13.67 16.15 -1.31
C ASP A 103 15.07 16.63 -1.75
N ALA A 104 15.17 17.88 -2.20
CA ALA A 104 16.44 18.47 -2.66
C ALA A 104 17.47 18.72 -1.53
N LEU A 105 17.09 18.58 -0.26
CA LEU A 105 17.97 18.81 0.89
C LEU A 105 18.61 17.51 1.41
N GLY A 106 18.12 16.35 0.97
CA GLY A 106 18.66 15.03 1.31
C GLY A 106 17.99 14.40 2.52
#